data_AF-A0A1A8AGC9-F1
#
_entry.id   AF-A0A1A8AGC9-F1
#
_cell.length_a   1.000
_cell.length_b   1.000
_cell.length_c   1.000
_cell.angle_alpha   90.00
_cell.angle_beta   90.00
_cell.angle_gamma   90.00
#
_symmetry.space_group_name_H-M   'P 1'
#
loop_
_entity.id
_entity.type
_entity.pdbx_description
1 polymer ?
#
loop_
_entity_poly.entity_id
_entity_poly.type
_entity_poly.pdbx_seq_one_letter_code
_entity_poly.pdbx_strand_id
1 'polypeptide(L)'
;MSVPSSSAVLLLFLVGLTTAGLELDRQPRAVHPSACQEHINLHRRLDAVEKKVEDTVEKLDVQLAALVDAIETSEWRPLLDTTGQTNVDILEDPEQREQS
;
A
#
# COMPACT_ATOMS: atom_id res chain seq x y z
N MET A 1 -71.52 10.88 -4.29
CA MET A 1 -70.29 10.41 -3.62
C MET A 1 -70.51 8.94 -3.29
N SER A 2 -69.91 8.03 -4.05
CA SER A 2 -70.09 6.58 -3.90
C SER A 2 -69.05 6.05 -2.91
N VAL A 3 -69.49 5.44 -1.81
CA VAL A 3 -68.62 4.83 -0.81
C VAL A 3 -68.10 3.52 -1.39
N PRO A 4 -66.77 3.30 -1.48
CA PRO A 4 -66.27 2.03 -1.98
C PRO A 4 -66.67 0.92 -1.00
N SER A 5 -67.38 -0.08 -1.53
CA SER A 5 -67.80 -1.27 -0.79
C SER A 5 -66.58 -1.92 -0.12
N SER A 6 -66.67 -2.26 1.17
CA SER A 6 -65.55 -2.81 1.96
C SER A 6 -64.88 -4.01 1.29
N SER A 7 -65.59 -4.76 0.44
CA SER A 7 -65.02 -5.88 -0.33
C SER A 7 -64.03 -5.43 -1.39
N ALA A 8 -64.23 -4.28 -2.04
CA ALA A 8 -63.32 -3.78 -3.06
C ALA A 8 -61.99 -3.32 -2.46
N VAL A 9 -62.03 -2.71 -1.28
CA VAL A 9 -60.83 -2.33 -0.52
C VAL A 9 -60.07 -3.57 -0.05
N LEU A 10 -60.78 -4.59 0.43
CA LEU A 10 -60.18 -5.85 0.85
C LEU A 10 -59.51 -6.58 -0.33
N LEU A 11 -60.17 -6.60 -1.50
CA LEU A 11 -59.63 -7.21 -2.72
C LEU A 11 -58.37 -6.48 -3.21
N LEU A 12 -58.36 -5.15 -3.19
CA LEU A 12 -57.17 -4.36 -3.54
C LEU A 12 -56.03 -4.59 -2.54
N PHE A 13 -56.33 -4.75 -1.25
CA PHE A 13 -55.35 -5.06 -0.22
C PHE A 13 -54.76 -6.48 -0.38
N LEU A 14 -55.59 -7.46 -0.72
CA LEU A 14 -55.16 -8.84 -1.00
C LEU A 14 -54.31 -8.93 -2.28
N VAL A 15 -54.66 -8.19 -3.33
CA VAL A 15 -53.85 -8.08 -4.56
C VAL A 15 -52.54 -7.34 -4.29
N GLY A 16 -52.53 -6.34 -3.40
CA GLY A 16 -51.30 -5.72 -2.91
C GLY A 16 -50.41 -6.70 -2.15
N LEU A 17 -51.00 -7.57 -1.31
CA LEU A 17 -50.25 -8.59 -0.57
C LEU A 17 -49.67 -9.69 -1.46
N THR A 18 -50.40 -10.13 -2.50
CA THR A 18 -49.89 -11.15 -3.43
C THR A 18 -48.86 -10.58 -4.41
N THR A 19 -48.94 -9.29 -4.73
CA THR A 19 -47.96 -8.62 -5.62
C THR A 19 -46.70 -8.13 -4.87
N ALA A 20 -46.79 -7.89 -3.55
CA ALA A 20 -45.68 -7.40 -2.73
C ALA A 20 -45.10 -8.43 -1.74
N GLY A 21 -45.51 -9.70 -1.78
CA GLY A 21 -45.24 -10.60 -0.65
C GLY A 21 -45.19 -12.10 -0.93
N LEU A 22 -44.69 -12.55 -2.09
CA LEU A 22 -44.17 -13.91 -2.25
C LEU A 22 -42.86 -13.91 -3.07
N GLU A 23 -41.97 -12.96 -2.77
CA GLU A 23 -40.54 -13.12 -3.06
C GLU A 23 -39.92 -13.98 -1.93
N LEU A 24 -40.47 -15.18 -1.77
CA LEU A 24 -40.01 -16.19 -0.80
C LEU A 24 -39.16 -17.26 -1.51
N ASP A 25 -38.58 -16.90 -2.65
CA ASP A 25 -37.53 -17.67 -3.34
C ASP A 25 -36.23 -16.87 -3.51
N ARG A 26 -36.00 -15.87 -2.66
CA ARG A 26 -34.62 -15.51 -2.33
C ARG A 26 -34.09 -16.55 -1.36
N GLN A 27 -33.74 -17.72 -1.92
CA GLN A 27 -32.71 -18.58 -1.34
C GLN A 27 -31.61 -17.65 -0.81
N PRO A 28 -31.23 -17.71 0.48
CA PRO A 28 -30.16 -16.87 0.97
C PRO A 28 -28.97 -17.12 0.05
N ARG A 29 -28.54 -16.10 -0.71
CA ARG A 29 -27.30 -16.20 -1.48
C ARG A 29 -26.28 -16.72 -0.48
N ALA A 30 -25.79 -17.93 -0.69
CA ALA A 30 -24.77 -18.51 0.16
C ALA A 30 -23.64 -17.47 0.18
N VAL A 31 -23.54 -16.72 1.27
CA VAL A 31 -22.42 -15.81 1.48
C VAL A 31 -21.26 -16.75 1.64
N HIS A 32 -20.56 -16.98 0.53
CA HIS A 32 -19.55 -18.02 0.42
C HIS A 32 -18.50 -17.72 1.50
N PRO A 33 -18.40 -18.53 2.57
CA PRO A 33 -17.48 -18.25 3.68
C PRO A 33 -16.03 -18.13 3.21
N SER A 34 -15.73 -18.73 2.05
CA SER A 34 -14.42 -18.61 1.40
C SER A 34 -14.08 -17.17 1.00
N ALA A 35 -15.04 -16.34 0.58
CA ALA A 35 -14.74 -14.97 0.18
C ALA A 35 -14.27 -14.12 1.38
N CYS A 36 -14.89 -14.31 2.56
CA CYS A 36 -14.42 -13.70 3.81
C CYS A 36 -13.06 -14.28 4.24
N GLN A 37 -12.87 -15.59 4.11
CA GLN A 37 -11.62 -16.24 4.49
C GLN A 37 -10.43 -15.84 3.61
N GLU A 38 -10.66 -15.71 2.30
CA GLU A 38 -9.68 -15.25 1.31
C GLU A 38 -9.29 -13.80 1.58
N HIS A 39 -10.26 -12.94 1.91
CA HIS A 39 -10.01 -11.55 2.29
C HIS A 39 -9.16 -11.44 3.56
N ILE A 40 -9.48 -12.22 4.60
CA ILE A 40 -8.68 -12.29 5.84
C ILE A 40 -7.26 -12.82 5.55
N ASN A 41 -7.13 -13.81 4.67
CA ASN A 41 -5.82 -14.34 4.28
C ASN A 41 -4.98 -13.29 3.54
N LEU A 42 -5.60 -12.54 2.63
CA LEU A 42 -4.94 -11.47 1.90
C LEU A 42 -4.44 -10.38 2.87
N HIS A 43 -5.27 -9.93 3.81
CA HIS A 43 -4.86 -8.95 4.81
C HIS A 43 -3.69 -9.47 5.65
N ARG A 44 -3.77 -10.70 6.17
CA ARG A 44 -2.66 -11.30 6.92
C ARG A 44 -1.34 -11.33 6.11
N ARG A 45 -1.41 -11.62 4.82
CA ARG A 45 -0.23 -11.62 3.95
C ARG A 45 0.31 -10.21 3.72
N LEU A 46 -0.58 -9.22 3.58
CA LEU A 46 -0.21 -7.83 3.46
C LEU A 46 0.50 -7.35 4.72
N ASP A 47 -0.07 -7.62 5.90
CA ASP A 47 0.53 -7.28 7.20
C ASP A 47 1.93 -7.89 7.37
N ALA A 48 2.12 -9.13 6.93
CA ALA A 48 3.42 -9.79 6.97
C ALA A 48 4.45 -9.14 6.03
N VAL A 49 4.02 -8.67 4.86
CA VAL A 49 4.88 -7.93 3.93
C VAL A 49 5.22 -6.55 4.50
N GLU A 50 4.22 -5.83 5.02
CA GLU A 50 4.40 -4.53 5.67
C GLU A 50 5.43 -4.63 6.80
N LYS A 51 5.24 -5.58 7.73
CA LYS A 51 6.18 -5.82 8.82
C LYS A 51 7.60 -6.10 8.32
N LYS A 52 7.74 -6.94 7.29
CA LYS A 52 9.05 -7.28 6.73
C LYS A 52 9.71 -6.07 6.08
N VAL A 53 8.94 -5.20 5.43
CA VAL A 53 9.45 -3.96 4.84
C VAL A 53 9.92 -3.03 5.94
N GLU A 54 9.11 -2.80 6.98
CA GLU A 54 9.49 -2.00 8.15
C GLU A 54 10.80 -2.48 8.78
N ASP A 55 10.88 -3.78 9.11
CA ASP A 55 12.06 -4.38 9.74
C ASP A 55 13.32 -4.25 8.86
N THR A 56 13.14 -4.36 7.54
CA THR A 56 14.25 -4.23 6.59
C THR A 56 14.71 -2.78 6.50
N VAL A 57 13.78 -1.83 6.45
CA VAL A 57 14.11 -0.39 6.40
C VAL A 57 14.81 0.04 7.68
N GLU A 58 14.31 -0.34 8.84
CA GLU A 58 14.94 -0.07 10.14
C GLU A 58 16.37 -0.63 10.20
N LYS A 59 16.56 -1.88 9.75
CA LYS A 59 17.89 -2.49 9.70
C LYS A 59 18.84 -1.74 8.76
N LEU A 60 18.36 -1.34 7.58
CA LEU A 60 19.19 -0.61 6.61
C LEU A 60 19.57 0.77 7.13
N ASP A 61 18.65 1.47 7.82
CA ASP A 61 18.92 2.78 8.42
C ASP A 61 20.03 2.69 9.47
N VAL A 62 19.95 1.72 10.38
CA VAL A 62 21.00 1.47 11.39
C VAL A 62 22.34 1.13 10.73
N GLN A 63 22.34 0.27 9.71
CA GLN A 63 23.56 -0.10 9.01
C GLN A 63 24.17 1.07 8.24
N LEU A 64 23.34 1.91 7.62
CA LEU A 64 23.77 3.09 6.90
C LEU A 64 24.36 4.13 7.86
N ALA A 65 23.69 4.39 8.99
CA ALA A 65 24.20 5.28 10.03
C ALA A 65 25.57 4.80 10.55
N ALA A 66 25.71 3.50 10.82
CA ALA A 66 26.99 2.92 11.24
C ALA A 66 28.07 3.01 10.16
N LEU A 67 27.72 2.85 8.88
CA LEU A 67 28.66 3.00 7.78
C LEU A 67 29.12 4.45 7.61
N VAL A 68 28.19 5.41 7.70
CA VAL A 68 28.52 6.83 7.64
C VAL A 68 29.42 7.22 8.81
N ASP A 69 29.09 6.81 10.03
CA ASP A 69 29.93 7.04 11.20
C ASP A 69 31.34 6.42 11.05
N ALA A 70 31.43 5.21 10.51
CA ALA A 70 32.72 4.57 10.23
C ALA A 70 33.55 5.36 9.20
N ILE A 71 32.93 5.89 8.14
CA ILE A 71 33.61 6.74 7.15
C ILE A 71 34.06 8.04 7.81
N GLU A 72 33.18 8.68 8.58
CA GLU A 72 33.43 9.93 9.28
C GLU A 72 34.53 9.84 10.34
N THR A 73 34.65 8.70 11.01
CA THR A 73 35.66 8.46 12.05
C THR A 73 36.97 7.91 11.49
N SER A 74 36.96 7.43 10.25
CA SER A 74 38.15 6.91 9.59
C SER A 74 39.09 8.00 9.09
N GLU A 75 40.35 7.62 8.88
CA GLU A 75 41.37 8.44 8.21
C GLU A 75 41.03 8.74 6.73
N TRP A 76 39.92 8.22 6.18
CA TRP A 76 39.44 8.51 4.83
C TRP A 76 38.74 9.87 4.72
N ARG A 77 38.32 10.48 5.83
CA ARG A 77 37.66 11.80 5.83
C ARG A 77 38.43 12.87 5.06
N PRO A 78 39.73 13.11 5.35
CA PRO A 78 40.53 14.09 4.61
C PRO A 78 40.63 13.79 3.11
N LEU A 79 40.63 12.51 2.71
CA LEU A 79 40.69 12.12 1.30
C LEU A 79 39.37 12.41 0.57
N LEU A 80 38.23 12.20 1.23
CA LEU A 80 36.92 12.52 0.68
C LEU A 80 36.70 14.05 0.59
N ASP A 81 37.17 14.81 1.57
CA ASP A 81 37.11 16.28 1.56
C ASP A 81 38.00 16.89 0.45
N THR A 82 39.06 16.19 0.03
CA THR A 82 39.92 16.62 -1.10
C THR A 82 39.34 16.34 -2.49
N THR A 83 38.13 15.80 -2.61
CA THR A 83 37.47 15.55 -3.91
C THR A 83 37.26 16.84 -4.74
N GLY A 84 37.35 18.03 -4.12
CA GLY A 84 37.39 19.33 -4.81
C GLY A 84 38.79 19.95 -4.96
N GLN A 85 39.84 19.32 -4.44
CA GLN A 85 41.22 19.82 -4.37
C GLN A 85 42.23 18.79 -4.92
N THR A 86 41.83 17.92 -5.84
CA THR A 86 42.78 17.15 -6.64
C THR A 86 43.45 18.09 -7.64
N ASN A 87 44.51 18.77 -7.22
CA ASN A 87 45.39 19.60 -8.06
C ASN A 87 46.26 18.77 -9.03
N VAL A 88 45.85 17.54 -9.32
CA VAL A 88 46.48 16.68 -10.32
C VAL A 88 45.35 16.26 -11.24
N ASP A 89 45.08 17.10 -12.23
CA ASP A 89 44.27 16.69 -13.36
C ASP A 89 45.08 15.66 -14.17
N ILE A 90 44.70 14.40 -14.05
CA ILE A 90 45.35 13.28 -14.76
C ILE A 90 45.00 13.34 -16.26
N LEU A 91 44.01 14.16 -16.66
CA LEU A 91 43.64 14.42 -18.04
C LEU A 91 44.33 15.66 -18.61
N GLU A 92 45.12 16.40 -17.83
CA GLU A 92 45.89 17.54 -18.31
C GLU A 92 47.03 17.08 -19.21
N ASP A 93 47.10 17.68 -20.40
CA ASP A 93 48.10 17.36 -21.42
C ASP A 93 49.51 17.63 -20.85
N PRO A 94 50.45 16.66 -20.91
CA PRO A 94 51.80 16.82 -20.36
C PRO A 94 52.53 18.09 -20.82
N GLU A 95 52.20 18.62 -22.01
CA GLU A 95 52.82 19.85 -22.52
C GLU A 95 52.41 21.13 -21.77
N GLN A 96 51.24 21.15 -21.11
CA GLN A 96 50.80 22.30 -20.30
C GLN A 96 51.41 22.30 -18.90
N ARG A 97 51.81 21.13 -18.39
CA ARG A 97 52.43 20.96 -17.06
C ARG A 97 53.84 21.54 -16.98
N GLU A 98 54.59 21.58 -18.08
CA GLU A 98 55.97 22.08 -18.10
C GLU A 98 56.08 23.62 -18.23
N GLN A 99 54.95 24.33 -18.33
CA GLN A 99 54.91 25.79 -18.58
C GLN A 99 54.42 26.62 -17.38
N SER A 100 54.03 25.99 -16.28
CA SER A 100 53.68 26.66 -15.01
C SER A 100 54.78 26.56 -13.97
#